data_AF-A0A951G232-F1
#
_entry.id   AF-A0A951G232-F1
#
_cell.length_a   1.000
_cell.length_b   1.000
_cell.length_c   1.000
_cell.angle_alpha   90.00
_cell.angle_beta   90.00
_cell.angle_gamma   90.00
#
_symmetry.space_group_name_H-M   'P 1'
#
loop_
_entity.id
_entity.type
_entity.pdbx_description
1 polymer ?
#
loop_
_entity_poly.entity_id
_entity_poly.type
_entity_poly.pdbx_seq_one_letter_code
_entity_poly.pdbx_strand_id
1 'polypeptide(L)'
;MLKSGRVRLTSDGRLDLEVRGLVIPTTGTAAPVTTITASLYCGADADATPAGTTQSVPISSTGNARIRDRSFTVPSTCLAPVILVHPNGIATAYIALDGWRMS
;
A
#
# COMPACT_ATOMS: atom_id res chain seq x y z
N MET A 1 -15.83 -1.56 3.52
CA MET A 1 -15.38 -2.94 3.33
C MET A 1 -14.41 -3.00 2.18
N LEU A 2 -13.25 -3.62 2.40
CA LEU A 2 -12.32 -4.04 1.36
C LEU A 2 -12.71 -5.47 0.93
N LYS A 3 -12.61 -5.79 -0.37
CA LYS A 3 -12.87 -7.16 -0.84
C LYS A 3 -11.63 -8.03 -0.83
N SER A 4 -10.50 -7.48 -1.30
CA SER A 4 -9.20 -8.15 -1.26
C SER A 4 -8.08 -7.15 -1.45
N GLY A 5 -6.98 -7.35 -0.75
CA GLY A 5 -5.68 -6.79 -1.04
C GLY A 5 -4.71 -7.85 -1.59
N ARG A 6 -3.71 -7.39 -2.33
CA ARG A 6 -2.53 -8.20 -2.62
C ARG A 6 -1.34 -7.28 -2.64
N VAL A 7 -0.27 -7.70 -1.99
CA VAL A 7 1.02 -7.01 -2.11
C VAL A 7 2.09 -8.03 -2.40
N ARG A 8 2.88 -7.74 -3.43
CA ARG A 8 4.09 -8.46 -3.77
C ARG A 8 5.24 -7.48 -3.84
N LEU A 9 6.21 -7.67 -2.96
CA LEU A 9 7.49 -6.99 -3.00
C LEU A 9 8.57 -8.03 -3.25
N THR A 10 9.42 -7.72 -4.20
CA THR A 10 10.58 -8.53 -4.58
C THR A 10 11.84 -7.93 -3.98
N SER A 11 12.88 -8.75 -3.79
CA SER A 11 14.16 -8.31 -3.19
C SER A 11 14.90 -7.26 -4.04
N ASP A 12 14.62 -7.18 -5.35
CA ASP A 12 15.13 -6.14 -6.25
C ASP A 12 14.31 -4.84 -6.22
N GLY A 13 13.34 -4.71 -5.29
CA GLY A 13 12.59 -3.49 -5.07
C GLY A 13 11.39 -3.27 -5.99
N ARG A 14 10.94 -4.31 -6.71
CA ARG A 14 9.73 -4.21 -7.53
C ARG A 14 8.50 -4.49 -6.67
N LEU A 15 7.63 -3.49 -6.59
CA LEU A 15 6.34 -3.55 -5.91
C LEU A 15 5.22 -3.75 -6.96
N ASP A 16 4.37 -4.74 -6.73
CA ASP A 16 3.04 -4.85 -7.34
C ASP A 16 2.00 -4.94 -6.23
N LEU A 17 1.17 -3.91 -6.12
CA LEU A 17 0.14 -3.78 -5.11
C LEU A 17 -1.21 -3.60 -5.78
N GLU A 18 -2.18 -4.39 -5.35
CA GLU A 18 -3.53 -4.37 -5.87
C GLU A 18 -4.53 -4.25 -4.71
N VAL A 19 -5.39 -3.23 -4.79
CA VAL A 19 -6.54 -3.03 -3.90
C VAL A 19 -7.80 -3.28 -4.73
N ARG A 20 -8.69 -4.13 -4.22
CA ARG A 20 -9.99 -4.38 -4.86
C ARG A 20 -11.14 -4.15 -3.90
N GLY A 21 -12.13 -3.42 -4.40
CA GLY A 21 -13.41 -3.25 -3.74
C GLY A 21 -13.33 -2.53 -2.39
N LEU A 22 -12.41 -1.58 -2.22
CA LEU A 22 -12.40 -0.68 -1.06
C LEU A 22 -13.54 0.32 -1.17
N VAL A 23 -14.63 0.06 -0.46
CA VAL A 23 -15.80 0.96 -0.40
C VAL A 23 -16.15 1.29 1.04
N ILE A 24 -16.61 2.51 1.31
CA ILE A 24 -17.13 2.92 2.60
C ILE A 24 -18.60 2.43 2.69
N PRO A 25 -18.96 1.58 3.67
CA PRO A 25 -20.27 0.92 3.68
C PRO A 25 -21.46 1.87 3.67
N THR A 26 -21.32 3.03 4.33
CA THR A 26 -22.38 4.03 4.43
C THR A 26 -22.63 4.78 3.13
N THR A 27 -21.62 4.92 2.25
CA THR A 27 -21.74 5.66 0.98
C THR A 27 -21.73 4.75 -0.24
N GLY A 28 -21.37 3.48 -0.10
CA GLY A 28 -21.27 2.52 -1.20
C GLY A 28 -20.14 2.83 -2.20
N THR A 29 -19.26 3.80 -1.90
CA THR A 29 -18.18 4.26 -2.80
C THR A 29 -16.86 4.28 -2.06
N ALA A 30 -15.74 4.41 -2.79
CA ALA A 30 -14.43 4.62 -2.17
C ALA A 30 -14.31 5.94 -1.40
N ALA A 31 -15.17 6.93 -1.69
CA ALA A 31 -15.10 8.26 -1.09
C ALA A 31 -15.28 8.19 0.44
N PRO A 32 -14.44 8.90 1.21
CA PRO A 32 -13.55 9.99 0.79
C PRO A 32 -12.14 9.57 0.34
N VAL A 33 -11.85 8.26 0.22
CA VAL A 33 -10.57 7.81 -0.34
C VAL A 33 -10.62 7.97 -1.86
N THR A 34 -9.76 8.83 -2.40
CA THR A 34 -9.67 9.13 -3.84
C THR A 34 -8.33 8.70 -4.43
N THR A 35 -7.31 8.54 -3.60
CA THR A 35 -6.00 8.04 -4.00
C THR A 35 -5.38 7.13 -2.94
N ILE A 36 -4.36 6.37 -3.33
CA ILE A 36 -3.52 5.61 -2.42
C ILE A 36 -2.03 5.83 -2.73
N THR A 37 -1.19 5.76 -1.69
CA THR A 37 0.26 5.59 -1.80
C THR A 37 0.69 4.34 -1.03
N ALA A 38 1.87 3.80 -1.33
CA ALA A 38 2.46 2.71 -0.57
C ALA A 38 3.84 3.11 -0.05
N SER A 39 4.13 2.81 1.21
CA SER A 39 5.42 3.10 1.86
C SER A 39 6.06 1.82 2.36
N LEU A 40 7.37 1.67 2.11
CA LEU A 40 8.19 0.55 2.56
C LEU A 40 8.87 0.90 3.88
N TYR A 41 8.72 0.03 4.87
CA TYR A 41 9.37 0.12 6.16
C TYR A 41 10.27 -1.09 6.39
N CYS A 42 11.41 -0.86 7.02
CA CYS A 42 12.43 -1.88 7.29
C CYS A 42 12.70 -2.04 8.80
N GLY A 43 11.62 -2.15 9.56
CA GLY A 43 11.60 -2.29 11.01
C GLY A 43 10.20 -2.64 11.48
N ALA A 44 10.06 -3.08 12.74
CA ALA A 44 8.76 -3.44 13.31
C ALA A 44 7.85 -2.23 13.58
N ASP A 45 8.43 -1.03 13.62
CA ASP A 45 7.72 0.20 13.98
C ASP A 45 7.30 0.99 12.72
N ALA A 46 5.99 1.16 12.56
CA ALA A 46 5.38 2.00 11.53
C ALA A 46 5.67 3.51 11.72
N ASP A 47 6.20 3.88 12.89
CA ASP A 47 6.61 5.25 13.24
C ASP A 47 8.05 5.59 12.77
N ALA A 48 8.76 4.61 12.18
CA ALA A 48 10.06 4.85 11.57
C ALA A 48 9.94 5.63 10.25
N THR A 49 11.01 6.29 9.79
CA THR A 49 11.02 6.90 8.46
C THR A 49 10.89 5.81 7.38
N PRO A 50 9.98 5.94 6.40
CA PRO A 50 9.88 4.96 5.33
C PRO A 50 11.17 4.93 4.50
N ALA A 51 11.62 3.73 4.13
CA ALA A 51 12.72 3.52 3.19
C ALA A 51 12.38 3.99 1.77
N GLY A 52 11.09 4.14 1.47
CA GLY A 52 10.60 4.77 0.26
C GLY A 52 9.08 4.89 0.29
N THR A 53 8.54 5.73 -0.59
CA THR A 53 7.10 5.91 -0.79
C THR A 53 6.83 6.07 -2.29
N THR A 54 5.80 5.39 -2.79
CA THR A 54 5.41 5.48 -4.20
C THR A 54 4.78 6.83 -4.54
N GLN A 55 4.66 7.09 -5.83
CA GLN A 55 3.71 8.09 -6.30
C GLN A 55 2.28 7.73 -5.90
N SER A 56 1.43 8.75 -5.80
CA SER A 56 0.00 8.60 -5.55
C SER A 56 -0.70 8.07 -6.80
N VAL A 57 -1.58 7.09 -6.62
CA VAL A 57 -2.43 6.55 -7.70
C VAL A 57 -3.91 6.72 -7.37
N PRO A 58 -4.76 6.98 -8.37
CA PRO A 58 -6.19 7.12 -8.15
C PRO A 58 -6.85 5.78 -7.80
N ILE A 59 -7.91 5.84 -7.01
CA ILE A 59 -8.83 4.72 -6.79
C ILE A 59 -10.10 4.92 -7.64
N SER A 60 -10.64 3.84 -8.19
CA SER A 60 -11.92 3.88 -8.90
C SER A 60 -13.07 4.13 -7.94
N SER A 61 -14.22 4.56 -8.46
CA SER A 61 -15.48 4.67 -7.69
C SER A 61 -15.89 3.37 -7.01
N THR A 62 -15.53 2.23 -7.63
CA THR A 62 -15.73 0.87 -7.12
C THR A 62 -14.65 0.39 -6.16
N GLY A 63 -13.68 1.23 -5.79
CA GLY A 63 -12.68 0.90 -4.78
C GLY A 63 -11.49 0.09 -5.29
N ASN A 64 -11.15 0.18 -6.58
CA ASN A 64 -10.02 -0.54 -7.16
C ASN A 64 -8.85 0.41 -7.43
N ALA A 65 -7.64 -0.02 -7.07
CA ALA A 65 -6.40 0.70 -7.36
C ALA A 65 -5.26 -0.29 -7.59
N ARG A 66 -4.25 0.12 -8.37
CA ARG A 66 -3.04 -0.68 -8.59
C ARG A 66 -1.81 0.21 -8.61
N ILE A 67 -0.80 -0.18 -7.84
CA ILE A 67 0.53 0.44 -7.84
C ILE A 67 1.52 -0.56 -8.43
N ARG A 68 2.28 -0.13 -9.43
CA ARG A 68 3.45 -0.85 -9.96
C ARG A 68 4.64 0.08 -9.88
N ASP A 69 5.54 -0.20 -8.96
CA ASP A 69 6.68 0.67 -8.67
C ASP A 69 7.98 -0.14 -8.68
N ARG A 70 9.08 0.53 -9.07
CA ARG A 70 10.44 -0.03 -9.09
C ARG A 70 11.45 0.93 -8.47
N SER A 71 10.99 2.01 -7.84
CA SER A 71 11.83 3.03 -7.22
C SER A 71 12.28 2.66 -5.81
N PHE A 72 11.71 1.60 -5.22
CA PHE A 72 12.18 1.10 -3.94
C PHE A 72 13.56 0.49 -4.08
N THR A 73 14.46 0.87 -3.18
CA THR A 73 15.65 0.08 -2.89
C THR A 73 15.41 -0.61 -1.57
N VAL A 74 15.25 -1.93 -1.57
CA VAL A 74 15.11 -2.70 -0.33
C VAL A 74 16.52 -2.94 0.22
N PRO A 75 16.90 -2.36 1.38
CA PRO A 75 18.22 -2.60 1.95
C PRO A 75 18.40 -4.09 2.25
N SER A 76 19.61 -4.62 2.04
CA SER A 76 19.92 -6.03 2.37
C SER A 76 19.78 -6.34 3.86
N THR A 77 19.80 -5.30 4.72
CA THR A 77 19.56 -5.38 6.17
C THR A 77 18.07 -5.34 6.54
N CYS A 78 17.17 -5.19 5.58
CA CYS A 78 15.73 -5.16 5.79
C CYS A 78 15.21 -6.60 6.02
N LEU A 79 15.31 -7.08 7.26
CA LEU A 79 14.96 -8.46 7.62
C LEU A 79 13.45 -8.74 7.57
N ALA A 80 12.63 -7.71 7.76
CA ALA A 80 11.18 -7.81 7.75
C ALA A 80 10.56 -6.59 7.07
N PRO A 81 10.60 -6.50 5.72
CA PRO A 81 9.95 -5.40 5.01
C PRO A 81 8.44 -5.45 5.23
N VAL A 82 7.88 -4.28 5.51
CA VAL A 82 6.44 -4.04 5.66
C VAL A 82 6.03 -2.97 4.65
N ILE A 83 4.91 -3.17 3.97
CA ILE A 83 4.30 -2.11 3.16
C ILE A 83 3.03 -1.63 3.85
N LEU A 84 2.97 -0.33 4.08
CA LEU A 84 1.75 0.35 4.53
C LEU A 84 1.12 1.07 3.36
N VAL A 85 -0.20 0.97 3.24
CA VAL A 85 -0.98 1.66 2.21
C VAL A 85 -1.70 2.83 2.84
N HIS A 86 -1.43 4.03 2.34
CA HIS A 86 -1.98 5.26 2.91
C HIS A 86 -3.10 5.79 2.02
N PRO A 87 -4.30 6.06 2.58
CA PRO A 87 -5.35 6.76 1.84
C PRO A 87 -4.95 8.22 1.67
N ASN A 88 -5.14 8.75 0.46
CA ASN A 88 -4.95 10.18 0.17
C ASN A 88 -3.56 10.74 0.55
N GLY A 89 -2.53 9.89 0.62
CA GLY A 89 -1.18 10.27 1.04
C GLY A 89 -1.04 10.58 2.54
N ILE A 90 -2.05 10.27 3.36
CA ILE A 90 -2.03 10.52 4.81
C ILE A 90 -1.15 9.47 5.49
N ALA A 91 0.12 9.79 5.73
CA ALA A 91 1.11 8.84 6.26
C ALA A 91 0.74 8.23 7.62
N THR A 92 -0.06 8.91 8.44
CA THR A 92 -0.52 8.44 9.76
C THR A 92 -1.74 7.52 9.71
N ALA A 93 -2.33 7.33 8.53
CA ALA A 93 -3.47 6.44 8.32
C ALA A 93 -3.06 5.29 7.40
N TYR A 94 -3.58 4.09 7.67
CA TYR A 94 -3.33 2.92 6.82
C TYR A 94 -4.60 2.15 6.49
N ILE A 95 -4.62 1.59 5.28
CA ILE A 95 -5.60 0.61 4.83
C ILE A 95 -4.98 -0.78 5.04
N ALA A 96 -5.53 -1.54 5.98
CA ALA A 96 -5.12 -2.91 6.19
C ALA A 96 -5.48 -3.76 4.97
N LEU A 97 -4.49 -4.40 4.35
CA LEU A 97 -4.65 -5.35 3.26
C LEU A 97 -4.44 -6.77 3.79
N ASP A 98 -5.29 -7.69 3.36
CA ASP A 98 -5.06 -9.12 3.50
C ASP A 98 -4.07 -9.63 2.44
N GLY A 99 -3.33 -10.71 2.71
CA GLY A 99 -2.54 -11.41 1.69
C GLY A 99 -1.11 -10.91 1.40
N TRP A 100 -0.41 -10.35 2.38
CA TRP A 100 1.03 -10.02 2.26
C TRP A 100 1.87 -11.27 1.93
N ARG A 101 2.64 -11.23 0.83
CA ARG A 101 3.63 -12.26 0.48
C ARG A 101 4.93 -11.63 -0.03
N MET A 102 6.02 -11.98 0.62
CA MET A 102 7.39 -11.70 0.16
C MET A 102 7.87 -12.92 -0.64
N SER A 103 8.38 -12.71 -1.85
CA SER A 103 8.84 -13.79 -2.74
C SER A 103 10.17 -13.45 -3.37
#